data_AF-A0A656JQK5-F1
#
_entry.id   AF-A0A656JQK5-F1
#
_cell.length_a   1.000
_cell.length_b   1.000
_cell.length_c   1.000
_cell.angle_alpha   90.00
_cell.angle_beta   90.00
_cell.angle_gamma   90.00
#
_symmetry.space_group_name_H-M   'P 1'
#
loop_
_entity.id
_entity.type
_entity.pdbx_description
1 polymer ?
#
loop_
_entity_poly.entity_id
_entity_poly.type
_entity_poly.pdbx_seq_one_letter_code
_entity_poly.pdbx_strand_id
1 'polypeptide(L)'
;MIRLLFVAFLLLDGCAAQAPLPTTAPTLNLPMQLHIERRQTDQRQDWVLVIQQENAGLRWSMMDPLGIPQARQLLISGQWQADGL
;
A
#
# COMPACT_ATOMS: atom_id res chain seq x y z
N MET A 1 -34.80 -15.81 10.81
CA MET A 1 -33.33 -15.89 11.00
C MET A 1 -32.57 -15.93 9.67
N ILE A 2 -32.94 -16.79 8.71
CA ILE A 2 -32.21 -16.93 7.43
C ILE A 2 -32.12 -15.65 6.58
N ARG A 3 -33.18 -14.83 6.57
CA ARG A 3 -33.23 -13.54 5.86
C ARG A 3 -32.21 -12.51 6.38
N LEU A 4 -31.98 -12.50 7.69
CA LEU A 4 -31.04 -11.57 8.33
C LEU A 4 -29.59 -11.95 8.01
N LEU A 5 -29.33 -13.26 7.91
CA LEU A 5 -28.05 -13.83 7.51
C LEU A 5 -27.71 -13.48 6.05
N PHE A 6 -28.70 -13.55 5.15
CA PHE A 6 -28.53 -13.14 3.75
C PHE A 6 -28.19 -11.66 3.59
N VAL A 7 -28.86 -10.78 4.34
CA VAL A 7 -28.56 -9.33 4.31
C VAL A 7 -27.16 -9.04 4.85
N ALA A 8 -26.73 -9.74 5.90
CA ALA A 8 -25.37 -9.60 6.42
C ALA A 8 -24.31 -10.00 5.37
N PHE A 9 -24.49 -11.12 4.67
CA PHE A 9 -23.59 -11.54 3.59
C PHE A 9 -23.51 -10.52 2.44
N LEU A 10 -24.65 -9.97 2.01
CA LEU A 10 -24.69 -8.95 0.95
C LEU A 10 -23.98 -7.64 1.37
N LEU A 11 -24.04 -7.27 2.66
CA LEU A 11 -23.33 -6.10 3.19
C LEU A 11 -21.81 -6.34 3.27
N LEU A 12 -21.38 -7.59 3.50
CA LEU A 12 -19.96 -7.99 3.55
C LEU A 12 -19.33 -8.00 2.15
N ASP A 13 -20.05 -8.47 1.12
CA ASP A 13 -19.57 -8.49 -0.27
C ASP A 13 -19.29 -7.08 -0.81
N GLY A 14 -20.07 -6.08 -0.39
CA GLY A 14 -19.83 -4.67 -0.75
C GLY A 14 -18.50 -4.12 -0.21
N CYS A 15 -18.02 -4.61 0.94
CA CYS A 15 -16.73 -4.21 1.51
C CYS A 15 -15.54 -4.97 0.93
N ALA A 16 -15.77 -6.12 0.29
CA ALA A 16 -14.73 -6.95 -0.32
C ALA A 16 -14.50 -6.66 -1.81
N ALA A 17 -15.32 -5.81 -2.43
CA ALA A 17 -15.19 -5.45 -3.83
C ALA A 17 -13.87 -4.70 -4.07
N GLN A 18 -12.88 -5.43 -4.60
CA GLN A 18 -11.57 -4.89 -4.96
C GLN A 18 -11.75 -3.97 -6.18
N ALA A 19 -11.39 -2.70 -6.04
CA ALA A 19 -11.43 -1.76 -7.15
C ALA A 19 -10.61 -2.33 -8.34
N PRO A 20 -11.09 -2.22 -9.59
CA PRO A 20 -10.38 -2.76 -10.73
C PRO A 20 -9.01 -2.08 -10.82
N LEU A 21 -7.96 -2.87 -10.62
CA LEU A 21 -6.59 -2.42 -10.82
C LEU A 21 -6.30 -2.30 -12.32
N PRO A 22 -5.44 -1.35 -12.74
CA PRO A 22 -4.96 -1.32 -14.11
C PRO A 22 -4.27 -2.65 -14.45
N THR A 23 -4.57 -3.18 -15.65
CA THR A 23 -4.04 -4.47 -16.13
C THR A 23 -2.54 -4.45 -16.39
N THR A 24 -1.96 -3.26 -16.57
CA THR A 24 -0.52 -3.06 -16.79
C THR A 24 0.03 -2.20 -15.66
N ALA A 25 1.12 -2.65 -15.04
CA ALA A 25 1.82 -1.84 -14.07
C ALA A 25 2.36 -0.57 -14.74
N PRO A 26 2.21 0.60 -14.11
CA PRO A 26 2.83 1.81 -14.64
C PRO A 26 4.35 1.66 -14.65
N THR A 27 4.99 2.22 -15.68
CA THR A 27 6.45 2.33 -15.71
C THR A 27 6.92 3.28 -14.62
N LEU A 28 7.73 2.78 -13.68
CA LEU A 28 8.35 3.55 -12.61
C LEU A 28 9.80 3.88 -12.99
N ASN A 29 10.21 5.13 -12.85
CA ASN A 29 11.60 5.56 -13.09
C ASN A 29 12.41 5.33 -11.81
N LEU A 30 12.96 4.13 -11.65
CA LEU A 30 13.62 3.70 -10.42
C LEU A 30 15.13 4.07 -10.38
N PRO A 31 15.72 4.32 -9.19
CA PRO A 31 15.02 4.51 -7.93
C PRO A 31 14.25 5.84 -7.94
N MET A 32 13.11 5.88 -7.26
CA MET A 32 12.35 7.11 -7.09
C MET A 32 12.03 7.38 -5.63
N GLN A 33 11.88 8.67 -5.33
CA GLN A 33 11.52 9.17 -4.02
C GLN A 33 10.26 10.02 -4.14
N LEU A 34 9.30 9.75 -3.27
CA LEU A 34 8.04 10.49 -3.18
C LEU A 34 7.92 11.07 -1.77
N HIS A 35 7.54 12.34 -1.70
CA HIS A 35 7.12 12.97 -0.44
C HIS A 35 5.61 12.79 -0.29
N ILE A 36 5.19 12.12 0.79
CA ILE A 36 3.79 11.84 1.07
C ILE A 36 3.36 12.74 2.23
N GLU A 37 2.37 13.58 1.97
CA GLU A 37 1.70 14.35 3.02
C GLU A 37 0.30 13.78 3.25
N ARG A 38 -0.01 13.45 4.50
CA ARG A 38 -1.38 13.16 4.92
C ARG A 38 -1.85 14.26 5.85
N ARG A 39 -2.95 14.90 5.46
CA ARG A 39 -3.67 15.87 6.30
C ARG A 39 -4.95 15.22 6.82
N GLN A 40 -5.03 15.04 8.12
CA GLN A 40 -6.27 14.75 8.85
C GLN A 40 -6.54 15.92 9.78
N THR A 41 -7.79 16.14 10.17
CA THR A 41 -8.31 17.35 10.86
C THR A 41 -7.25 18.22 11.56
N ASP A 42 -6.57 17.69 12.57
CA ASP A 42 -5.56 18.41 13.37
C ASP A 42 -4.16 17.77 13.30
N GLN A 43 -3.95 16.83 12.38
CA GLN A 43 -2.69 16.12 12.22
C GLN A 43 -2.20 16.20 10.78
N ARG A 44 -0.96 16.67 10.65
CA ARG A 44 -0.18 16.55 9.44
C ARG A 44 0.91 15.51 9.66
N GLN A 45 0.93 14.50 8.81
CA GLN A 45 1.98 13.48 8.79
C GLN A 45 2.70 13.57 7.46
N ASP A 46 4.03 13.57 7.52
CA ASP A 46 4.90 13.61 6.37
C ASP A 46 5.75 12.34 6.36
N TRP A 47 5.88 11.71 5.20
CA TRP A 47 6.76 10.57 5.00
C TRP A 47 7.54 10.73 3.72
N VAL A 48 8.68 10.07 3.69
CA VAL A 48 9.42 9.80 2.46
C VAL A 48 9.18 8.34 2.08
N LEU A 49 8.66 8.11 0.87
CA LEU A 49 8.57 6.80 0.27
C LEU A 49 9.66 6.65 -0.78
N VAL A 50 10.52 5.67 -0.60
CA VAL A 50 11.55 5.28 -1.57
C VAL A 50 11.14 3.97 -2.23
N ILE A 51 11.13 3.95 -3.56
CA ILE A 51 10.86 2.76 -4.36
C ILE A 51 12.12 2.46 -5.17
N GLN A 52 12.63 1.25 -5.04
CA GLN A 52 13.87 0.82 -5.68
C GLN A 52 13.76 -0.61 -6.21
N GLN A 53 14.46 -0.90 -7.31
CA GLN A 53 14.60 -2.26 -7.80
C GLN A 53 15.52 -3.04 -6.85
N GLU A 54 15.10 -4.21 -6.42
CA GLU A 54 15.91 -5.15 -5.63
C GLU A 54 15.75 -6.57 -6.15
N ASN A 55 16.83 -7.13 -6.69
CA ASN A 55 16.82 -8.44 -7.34
C ASN A 55 15.65 -8.51 -8.37
N ALA A 56 14.79 -9.52 -8.23
CA ALA A 56 13.61 -9.73 -9.07
C ALA A 56 12.33 -9.01 -8.56
N GLY A 57 12.45 -8.10 -7.59
CA GLY A 57 11.32 -7.39 -6.98
C GLY A 57 11.53 -5.89 -6.85
N LEU A 58 10.52 -5.22 -6.30
CA LEU A 58 10.57 -3.81 -5.94
C LEU A 58 10.56 -3.67 -4.42
N ARG A 59 11.57 -3.02 -3.86
CA ARG A 59 11.57 -2.63 -2.44
C ARG A 59 10.92 -1.27 -2.29
N TRP A 60 9.95 -1.22 -1.40
CA TRP A 60 9.22 -0.04 -0.98
C TRP A 60 9.57 0.23 0.47
N SER A 61 10.12 1.41 0.73
CA SER A 61 10.56 1.81 2.08
C SER A 61 9.95 3.15 2.42
N MET A 62 9.06 3.14 3.41
CA MET A 62 8.49 4.35 3.98
C MET A 62 9.27 4.71 5.23
N MET A 63 9.67 5.97 5.34
CA MET A 63 10.38 6.52 6.47
C MET A 63 9.80 7.87 6.87
N ASP A 64 9.98 8.24 8.12
CA ASP A 64 9.71 9.59 8.56
C ASP A 64 10.74 10.59 7.95
N PRO A 65 10.53 11.91 8.09
CA PRO A 65 11.48 12.89 7.55
C PRO A 65 12.85 12.89 8.23
N LEU A 66 12.99 12.23 9.38
CA LEU A 66 14.24 12.04 10.11
C LEU A 66 14.99 10.77 9.66
N GLY A 67 14.40 9.97 8.75
CA GLY A 67 14.96 8.74 8.21
C GLY A 67 14.63 7.48 9.02
N ILE A 68 13.77 7.55 10.02
CA ILE A 68 13.35 6.38 10.80
C ILE A 68 12.37 5.56 9.95
N PRO A 69 12.66 4.27 9.66
CA PRO A 69 11.77 3.44 8.88
C PRO A 69 10.42 3.24 9.60
N GLN A 70 9.33 3.40 8.85
CA GLN A 70 7.96 3.21 9.33
C GLN A 70 7.36 1.90 8.80
N ALA A 71 7.67 1.56 7.55
CA ALA A 71 7.25 0.31 6.92
C ALA A 71 8.21 -0.06 5.79
N ARG A 72 8.41 -1.38 5.59
CA ARG A 72 9.17 -1.91 4.48
C ARG A 72 8.42 -3.08 3.86
N GLN A 73 8.26 -3.02 2.54
CA GLN A 73 7.64 -4.09 1.79
C GLN A 73 8.42 -4.40 0.52
N LEU A 74 8.38 -5.65 0.13
CA LEU A 74 8.98 -6.15 -1.09
C LEU A 74 7.85 -6.70 -1.98
N LEU A 75 7.74 -6.16 -3.19
CA LEU A 75 6.83 -6.66 -4.20
C LEU A 75 7.58 -7.64 -5.09
N ILE A 76 7.30 -8.94 -4.93
CA ILE A 76 7.88 -10.02 -5.73
C ILE A 76 6.74 -10.77 -6.42
N SER A 77 6.81 -10.93 -7.73
CA SER A 77 5.83 -11.69 -8.51
C SER A 77 4.38 -11.26 -8.24
N GLY A 78 4.15 -9.95 -8.08
CA GLY A 78 2.82 -9.38 -7.79
C GLY A 78 2.32 -9.62 -6.36
N GLN A 79 3.14 -10.17 -5.47
CA GLN A 79 2.81 -10.39 -4.06
C GLN A 79 3.64 -9.49 -3.15
N TRP A 80 2.96 -8.85 -2.20
CA TRP A 80 3.60 -8.03 -1.18
C TRP A 80 4.08 -8.88 -0.01
N GLN A 81 5.32 -8.65 0.40
CA GLN A 81 5.95 -9.30 1.54
C GLN A 81 6.49 -8.23 2.47
N ALA A 82 6.32 -8.40 3.78
CA ALA A 82 6.96 -7.52 4.75
C ALA A 82 8.48 -7.78 4.74
N ASP A 83 9.27 -6.72 4.60
CA ASP A 83 10.74 -6.77 4.57
C ASP A 83 11.30 -6.09 5.83
N GLY A 84 10.89 -6.65 6.97
CA GLY A 84 11.11 -6.11 8.30
C GLY A 84 10.13 -4.99 8.71
N LEU A 85 10.24 -4.61 9.99
CA LEU A 85 9.29 -3.84 10.81
C LEU A 85 7.91 -4.49 10.98
#